data_AF-A0A661CVT6-F1
#
_entry.id   AF-A0A661CVT6-F1
#
_cell.length_a   1.000
_cell.length_b   1.000
_cell.length_c   1.000
_cell.angle_alpha   90.00
_cell.angle_beta   90.00
_cell.angle_gamma   90.00
#
_symmetry.space_group_name_H-M   'P 1'
#
loop_
_entity.id
_entity.type
_entity.pdbx_description
1 polymer ?
#
loop_
_entity_poly.entity_id
_entity_poly.type
_entity_poly.pdbx_seq_one_letter_code
_entity_poly.pdbx_strand_id
1 'polypeptide(L)'
;MFSQTVKRSAGFTIIEVLVSLVILSIGLLGIAGMQINSLKNNQSAYYRTQAVHLAYELADKMRANTAGVKNGSYDNANLLQNNNCENNTGCNSSAMAANDLYQWLSINADHSIPNTLLQGTGVACIDSTPDDGCIVNQHCDGIGTIYAIKTFWLDRLDNVIAANADCSNFQQSNEVRFVMTFAP
;
A
#
# COMPACT_ATOMS: atom_id res chain seq x y z
N MET A 1 -37.29 -70.98 12.20
CA MET A 1 -37.26 -70.35 13.54
C MET A 1 -36.08 -69.38 13.54
N PHE A 2 -36.31 -68.10 13.22
CA PHE A 2 -35.27 -67.07 13.20
C PHE A 2 -35.48 -66.15 14.41
N SER A 3 -34.55 -66.20 15.35
CA SER A 3 -34.54 -65.36 16.55
C SER A 3 -33.87 -64.03 16.21
N GLN A 4 -34.65 -62.95 16.11
CA GLN A 4 -34.11 -61.59 15.98
C GLN A 4 -33.82 -61.02 17.37
N THR A 5 -32.54 -60.92 17.71
CA THR A 5 -32.08 -60.16 18.87
C THR A 5 -32.19 -58.66 18.58
N VAL A 6 -33.15 -57.99 19.23
CA VAL A 6 -33.27 -56.52 19.21
C VAL A 6 -32.05 -55.94 19.93
N LYS A 7 -31.13 -55.30 19.20
CA LYS A 7 -30.03 -54.52 19.80
C LYS A 7 -30.65 -53.32 20.53
N ARG A 8 -30.34 -53.17 21.83
CA ARG A 8 -30.68 -51.95 22.57
C ARG A 8 -29.90 -50.78 21.98
N SER A 9 -30.59 -49.80 21.40
CA SER A 9 -29.98 -48.50 21.11
C SER A 9 -29.60 -47.84 22.44
N ALA A 10 -28.30 -47.69 22.68
CA ALA A 10 -27.84 -46.75 23.69
C ALA A 10 -28.16 -45.34 23.17
N GLY A 11 -29.19 -44.71 23.74
CA GLY A 11 -29.54 -43.33 23.39
C GLY A 11 -28.38 -42.41 23.78
N PHE A 12 -28.03 -41.48 22.89
CA PHE A 12 -27.09 -40.40 23.17
C PHE A 12 -27.57 -39.64 24.41
N THR A 13 -26.69 -39.49 25.39
CA THR A 13 -27.00 -38.70 26.58
C THR A 13 -26.97 -37.21 26.22
N ILE A 14 -27.86 -36.39 26.79
CA ILE A 14 -27.90 -34.94 26.52
C ILE A 14 -26.55 -34.26 26.82
N ILE A 15 -25.78 -34.80 27.78
CA ILE A 15 -24.45 -34.32 28.12
C ILE A 15 -23.44 -34.47 26.97
N GLU A 16 -23.58 -35.50 26.13
CA GLU A 16 -22.68 -35.74 24.99
C GLU A 16 -22.86 -34.70 23.88
N VAL A 17 -24.10 -34.29 23.63
CA VAL A 17 -24.43 -33.19 22.72
C VAL A 17 -23.94 -31.85 23.29
N LEU A 18 -24.12 -31.62 24.59
CA LEU A 18 -23.66 -30.42 25.27
C LEU A 18 -22.14 -30.26 25.18
N VAL A 19 -21.39 -31.34 25.44
CA VAL A 19 -19.92 -31.36 25.30
C VAL A 19 -19.50 -31.14 23.84
N SER A 20 -20.20 -31.75 22.88
CA SER A 20 -19.93 -31.56 21.45
C SER A 20 -20.12 -30.11 21.02
N LEU A 21 -21.18 -29.44 21.50
CA LEU A 21 -21.44 -28.02 21.22
C LEU A 21 -20.38 -27.11 21.83
N VAL A 22 -19.88 -27.41 23.03
CA VAL A 22 -18.80 -26.65 23.67
C VAL A 22 -17.51 -26.75 22.85
N ILE A 23 -17.11 -27.96 22.47
CA ILE A 23 -15.90 -28.19 21.65
C ILE A 23 -16.04 -27.48 20.30
N LEU A 24 -17.19 -27.60 19.64
CA LEU A 24 -17.48 -26.94 18.37
C LEU A 24 -17.43 -25.41 18.50
N SER A 25 -17.98 -24.85 19.58
CA SER A 25 -17.97 -23.41 19.83
C SER A 25 -16.54 -22.88 19.99
N ILE A 26 -15.68 -23.59 20.73
CA ILE A 26 -14.26 -23.24 20.87
C ILE A 26 -13.54 -23.33 19.50
N GLY A 27 -13.82 -24.38 18.73
CA GLY A 27 -13.26 -24.56 17.39
C GLY A 27 -13.63 -23.41 16.43
N LEU A 28 -14.89 -22.98 16.44
CA LEU A 28 -15.38 -21.87 15.62
C LEU A 28 -14.76 -20.53 16.02
N LEU A 29 -14.59 -20.27 17.31
CA LEU A 29 -13.90 -19.06 17.80
C LEU A 29 -12.44 -19.03 17.34
N GLY A 30 -11.75 -20.19 17.36
CA GLY A 30 -10.39 -20.31 16.83
C GLY A 30 -10.31 -19.96 15.34
N ILE A 31 -11.24 -20.47 14.53
CA ILE A 31 -11.31 -20.17 13.09
C ILE A 31 -11.61 -18.69 12.85
N ALA A 32 -12.55 -18.10 13.58
CA ALA A 32 -12.89 -16.68 13.45
C ALA A 32 -11.68 -15.77 13.71
N GLY A 33 -10.87 -16.08 14.73
CA GLY A 33 -9.61 -15.38 15.00
C GLY A 33 -8.61 -15.47 13.84
N MET A 34 -8.45 -16.66 13.25
CA MET A 34 -7.59 -16.84 12.07
C MET A 34 -8.10 -16.08 10.84
N GLN A 35 -9.43 -16.04 10.63
CA GLN A 35 -10.02 -15.29 9.52
C GLN A 35 -9.74 -13.79 9.62
N ILE A 36 -9.86 -13.19 10.82
CA ILE A 36 -9.55 -11.77 11.02
C ILE A 36 -8.09 -11.46 10.70
N ASN A 37 -7.15 -12.30 11.17
CA ASN A 37 -5.73 -12.11 10.86
C ASN A 37 -5.44 -12.27 9.37
N SER A 38 -6.11 -13.23 8.71
CA SER A 38 -5.98 -13.43 7.26
C SER A 38 -6.46 -12.21 6.48
N LEU A 39 -7.58 -11.61 6.87
CA LEU A 39 -8.09 -10.38 6.24
C LEU A 39 -7.13 -9.21 6.42
N LYS A 40 -6.55 -9.03 7.62
CA LYS A 40 -5.55 -7.99 7.87
C LYS A 40 -4.33 -8.16 6.96
N ASN A 41 -3.77 -9.37 6.90
CA ASN A 41 -2.62 -9.65 6.06
C ASN A 41 -2.92 -9.45 4.56
N ASN A 42 -4.11 -9.85 4.11
CA ASN A 42 -4.55 -9.62 2.74
C ASN A 42 -4.66 -8.12 2.41
N GLN A 43 -5.18 -7.31 3.34
CA GLN A 43 -5.26 -5.86 3.16
C GLN A 43 -3.88 -5.22 3.05
N SER A 44 -2.94 -5.59 3.91
CA SER A 44 -1.57 -5.09 3.87
C SER A 44 -0.85 -5.51 2.57
N ALA A 45 -1.05 -6.75 2.13
CA ALA A 45 -0.50 -7.25 0.86
C ALA A 45 -1.11 -6.53 -0.35
N TYR A 46 -2.41 -6.23 -0.31
CA TYR A 46 -3.11 -5.45 -1.34
C TYR A 46 -2.49 -4.04 -1.46
N TYR A 47 -2.35 -3.29 -0.37
CA TYR A 47 -1.75 -1.95 -0.42
C TYR A 47 -0.30 -1.98 -0.92
N ARG A 48 0.51 -2.95 -0.49
CA ARG A 48 1.88 -3.13 -1.00
C ARG A 48 1.88 -3.36 -2.51
N THR A 49 0.98 -4.20 -3.02
CA THR A 49 0.86 -4.48 -4.46
C THR A 49 0.47 -3.23 -5.23
N GLN A 50 -0.52 -2.48 -4.73
CA GLN A 50 -0.94 -1.22 -5.34
C GLN A 50 0.17 -0.16 -5.33
N ALA A 51 0.89 0.00 -4.20
CA ALA A 51 2.00 0.94 -4.10
C ALA A 51 3.13 0.62 -5.10
N VAL A 52 3.46 -0.67 -5.23
CA VAL A 52 4.43 -1.14 -6.23
C VAL A 52 3.96 -0.83 -7.64
N HIS A 53 2.69 -1.11 -7.96
CA HIS A 53 2.12 -0.81 -9.28
C HIS A 53 2.20 0.68 -9.61
N LEU A 54 1.76 1.55 -8.69
CA LEU A 54 1.80 3.01 -8.83
C LEU A 54 3.23 3.54 -8.99
N ALA A 55 4.21 2.93 -8.30
CA ALA A 55 5.61 3.31 -8.45
C ALA A 55 6.16 2.90 -9.83
N TYR A 56 5.81 1.72 -10.33
CA TYR A 56 6.19 1.29 -11.69
C TYR A 56 5.53 2.17 -12.76
N GLU A 57 4.25 2.53 -12.60
CA GLU A 57 3.58 3.44 -13.53
C GLU A 57 4.31 4.78 -13.65
N LEU A 58 4.71 5.39 -12.53
CA LEU A 58 5.49 6.62 -12.57
C LEU A 58 6.87 6.39 -13.19
N ALA A 59 7.56 5.30 -12.82
CA ALA A 59 8.86 4.97 -13.38
C ALA A 59 8.82 4.83 -14.91
N ASP A 60 7.77 4.20 -15.44
CA ASP A 60 7.59 4.04 -16.88
C ASP A 60 7.27 5.36 -17.57
N LYS A 61 6.48 6.25 -16.94
CA LYS A 61 6.26 7.62 -17.43
C LYS A 61 7.56 8.44 -17.44
N MET A 62 8.37 8.34 -16.39
CA MET A 62 9.69 8.98 -16.33
C MET A 62 10.64 8.46 -17.43
N ARG A 63 10.64 7.14 -17.70
CA ARG A 63 11.40 6.54 -18.81
C ARG A 63 10.92 7.02 -20.17
N ALA A 64 9.62 7.19 -20.36
CA ALA A 64 9.07 7.76 -21.59
C ALA A 64 9.47 9.24 -21.77
N ASN A 65 9.61 9.98 -20.66
CA ASN A 65 9.98 11.39 -20.65
C ASN A 65 11.41 11.63 -20.11
N THR A 66 12.39 10.99 -20.74
CA THR A 66 13.82 11.15 -20.37
C THR A 66 14.31 12.60 -20.37
N ALA A 67 13.74 13.47 -21.23
CA ALA A 67 14.07 14.89 -21.25
C ALA A 67 13.59 15.62 -19.98
N GLY A 68 12.44 15.25 -19.44
CA GLY A 68 11.93 15.78 -18.17
C GLY A 68 12.80 15.33 -17.00
N VAL A 69 13.20 14.05 -17.00
CA VAL A 69 14.13 13.49 -16.00
C VAL A 69 15.47 14.24 -16.02
N LYS A 70 16.10 14.39 -17.20
CA LYS A 70 17.39 15.10 -17.33
C LYS A 70 17.31 16.57 -16.92
N ASN A 71 16.15 17.20 -17.10
CA ASN A 71 15.90 18.58 -16.71
C ASN A 71 15.51 18.74 -15.23
N GLY A 72 15.50 17.67 -14.43
CA GLY A 72 15.09 17.75 -13.03
C GLY A 72 13.58 17.92 -12.83
N SER A 73 12.76 17.79 -13.88
CA SER A 73 11.32 18.13 -13.81
C SER A 73 10.49 17.22 -12.93
N TYR A 74 11.02 16.04 -12.57
CA TYR A 74 10.40 15.13 -11.60
C TYR A 74 10.95 15.31 -10.18
N ASP A 75 12.03 16.09 -9.98
CA ASP A 75 12.73 16.15 -8.70
C ASP A 75 12.01 17.03 -7.68
N ASN A 76 11.43 16.40 -6.65
CA ASN A 76 10.65 17.03 -5.58
C ASN A 76 9.61 18.03 -6.12
N ALA A 77 9.07 17.73 -7.30
CA ALA A 77 8.23 18.66 -8.03
C ALA A 77 6.81 18.67 -7.44
N ASN A 78 6.43 19.82 -6.88
CA ASN A 78 5.10 20.03 -6.29
C ASN A 78 4.05 20.45 -7.33
N LEU A 79 4.16 19.91 -8.54
CA LEU A 79 3.39 20.35 -9.69
C LEU A 79 2.21 19.42 -9.90
N LEU A 80 1.21 19.53 -9.02
CA LEU A 80 -0.13 18.99 -9.26
C LEU A 80 -0.85 19.80 -10.35
N GLN A 81 -0.24 19.95 -11.51
CA GLN A 81 -0.82 20.65 -12.65
C GLN A 81 -1.32 19.64 -13.68
N ASN A 82 -2.64 19.65 -13.89
CA ASN A 82 -3.26 18.91 -14.98
C ASN A 82 -3.09 19.70 -16.28
N ASN A 83 -1.99 19.45 -17.00
CA ASN A 83 -1.76 20.01 -18.33
C ASN A 83 -2.51 19.25 -19.43
N ASN A 84 -3.24 18.18 -19.07
CA ASN A 84 -3.99 17.29 -19.95
C ASN A 84 -3.16 16.83 -21.16
N CYS A 85 -1.89 16.48 -20.90
CA CYS A 85 -0.92 16.13 -21.94
C CYS A 85 -1.24 14.82 -22.67
N GLU A 86 -2.25 14.08 -22.21
CA GLU A 86 -2.76 12.90 -22.90
C GLU A 86 -3.68 13.25 -24.08
N ASN A 87 -4.38 14.38 -23.99
CA ASN A 87 -5.36 14.81 -25.00
C ASN A 87 -4.95 16.10 -25.72
N ASN A 88 -3.88 16.75 -25.26
CA ASN A 88 -3.40 18.01 -25.80
C ASN A 88 -2.05 17.85 -26.51
N THR A 89 -1.93 18.39 -27.72
CA THR A 89 -0.66 18.43 -28.46
C THR A 89 0.20 19.62 -28.02
N GLY A 90 1.51 19.42 -27.89
CA GLY A 90 2.47 20.51 -27.61
C GLY A 90 2.93 20.62 -26.16
N CYS A 91 2.65 19.62 -25.30
CA CYS A 91 3.29 19.56 -24.00
C CYS A 91 4.81 19.39 -24.14
N ASN A 92 5.57 20.30 -23.55
CA ASN A 92 7.00 20.14 -23.39
C ASN A 92 7.32 19.12 -22.27
N SER A 93 8.58 18.71 -22.16
CA SER A 93 8.99 17.68 -21.19
C SER A 93 8.72 18.02 -19.73
N SER A 94 8.74 19.30 -19.34
CA SER A 94 8.39 19.72 -17.99
C SER A 94 6.88 19.68 -17.74
N ALA A 95 6.08 20.09 -18.73
CA ALA A 95 4.63 20.03 -18.66
C ALA A 95 4.11 18.58 -18.61
N MET A 96 4.76 17.66 -19.33
CA MET A 96 4.50 16.22 -19.22
C MET A 96 4.81 15.70 -17.82
N ALA A 97 5.97 16.03 -17.25
CA ALA A 97 6.33 15.60 -15.89
C ALA A 97 5.34 16.09 -14.82
N ALA A 98 4.89 17.35 -14.93
CA ALA A 98 3.85 17.89 -14.06
C ALA A 98 2.51 17.15 -14.20
N ASN A 99 2.11 16.79 -15.44
CA ASN A 99 0.91 16.00 -15.68
C ASN A 99 1.02 14.59 -15.07
N ASP A 100 2.17 13.93 -15.23
CA ASP A 100 2.42 12.60 -14.68
C ASP A 100 2.33 12.60 -13.15
N LEU A 101 2.97 13.57 -12.50
CA LEU A 101 2.92 13.73 -11.04
C LEU A 101 1.53 14.14 -10.56
N TYR A 102 0.79 14.95 -11.33
CA TYR A 102 -0.61 15.24 -11.04
C TYR A 102 -1.45 13.96 -11.05
N GLN A 103 -1.31 13.11 -12.07
CA GLN A 103 -2.06 11.85 -12.13
C GLN A 103 -1.68 10.91 -10.98
N TRP A 104 -0.42 10.95 -10.56
CA TRP A 104 0.10 10.09 -9.51
C TRP A 104 -0.29 10.54 -8.09
N LEU A 105 -0.33 11.85 -7.81
CA LEU A 105 -0.49 12.40 -6.45
C LEU A 105 -1.76 13.23 -6.24
N SER A 106 -2.53 13.54 -7.27
CA SER A 106 -3.75 14.34 -7.10
C SER A 106 -4.92 13.48 -6.63
N ILE A 107 -5.63 13.94 -5.60
CA ILE A 107 -6.91 13.35 -5.19
C ILE A 107 -7.99 13.42 -6.30
N ASN A 108 -7.82 14.31 -7.28
CA ASN A 108 -8.75 14.46 -8.38
C ASN A 108 -8.41 13.56 -9.58
N ALA A 109 -7.27 12.86 -9.54
CA ALA A 109 -6.88 11.92 -10.56
C ALA A 109 -7.37 10.50 -10.23
N ASP A 110 -7.82 9.79 -11.24
CA ASP A 110 -8.20 8.39 -11.12
C ASP A 110 -6.97 7.54 -10.79
N HIS A 111 -7.14 6.56 -9.90
CA HIS A 111 -6.09 5.63 -9.48
C HIS A 111 -4.81 6.30 -8.94
N SER A 112 -4.91 7.50 -8.35
CA SER A 112 -3.76 8.14 -7.71
C SER A 112 -3.43 7.53 -6.35
N ILE A 113 -2.23 7.84 -5.83
CA ILE A 113 -1.79 7.40 -4.51
C ILE A 113 -2.80 7.74 -3.40
N PRO A 114 -3.30 8.99 -3.27
CA PRO A 114 -4.25 9.33 -2.20
C PRO A 114 -5.59 8.60 -2.29
N ASN A 115 -5.99 8.18 -3.50
CA ASN A 115 -7.25 7.48 -3.75
C ASN A 115 -7.12 5.95 -3.61
N THR A 116 -5.90 5.42 -3.70
CA THR A 116 -5.64 3.97 -3.70
C THR A 116 -5.05 3.49 -2.38
N LEU A 117 -4.21 4.31 -1.75
CA LEU A 117 -3.50 3.99 -0.53
C LEU A 117 -4.04 4.82 0.63
N LEU A 118 -4.19 4.19 1.79
CA LEU A 118 -4.69 4.83 2.99
C LEU A 118 -3.70 5.88 3.51
N GLN A 119 -4.10 7.15 3.49
CA GLN A 119 -3.20 8.29 3.75
C GLN A 119 -1.94 8.25 2.88
N GLY A 120 -2.10 7.77 1.64
CA GLY A 120 -1.02 7.65 0.69
C GLY A 120 -0.41 8.99 0.34
N THR A 121 0.91 9.05 0.31
CA THR A 121 1.69 10.13 -0.33
C THR A 121 2.88 9.54 -1.06
N GLY A 122 3.51 10.33 -1.92
CA GLY A 122 4.70 9.92 -2.63
C GLY A 122 5.51 11.10 -3.12
N VAL A 123 6.73 10.81 -3.52
CA VAL A 123 7.65 11.75 -4.17
C VAL A 123 8.57 11.01 -5.12
N ALA A 124 8.88 11.65 -6.23
CA ALA A 124 10.05 11.33 -7.02
C ALA A 124 11.08 12.43 -6.73
N CYS A 125 12.30 12.05 -6.41
CA CYS A 125 13.37 13.01 -6.16
C CYS A 125 14.74 12.39 -6.37
N ILE A 126 15.74 13.22 -6.60
CA ILE A 126 17.14 12.79 -6.54
C ILE A 126 17.50 12.61 -5.07
N ASP A 127 18.06 11.44 -4.76
CA ASP A 127 18.35 11.09 -3.37
C ASP A 127 19.53 10.14 -3.24
N SER A 128 20.45 10.48 -2.34
CA SER A 128 21.61 9.66 -2.00
C SER A 128 21.29 8.57 -0.97
N THR A 129 20.23 8.74 -0.18
CA THR A 129 19.75 7.81 0.86
C THR A 129 18.32 7.34 0.60
N PRO A 130 18.06 6.63 -0.53
CA PRO A 130 16.71 6.31 -1.00
C PRO A 130 15.83 5.56 0.01
N ASP A 131 16.42 4.78 0.91
CA ASP A 131 15.72 3.94 1.88
C ASP A 131 15.28 4.67 3.17
N ASP A 132 15.31 6.00 3.22
CA ASP A 132 14.88 6.82 4.37
C ASP A 132 13.51 7.51 4.15
N GLY A 133 13.18 8.45 5.05
CA GLY A 133 11.97 9.25 4.96
C GLY A 133 10.73 8.64 5.60
N CYS A 134 9.71 9.48 5.71
CA CYS A 134 8.38 9.15 6.20
C CYS A 134 7.31 10.07 5.55
N ILE A 135 6.03 9.82 5.81
CA ILE A 135 4.88 10.56 5.25
C ILE A 135 5.04 12.07 5.43
N VAL A 136 5.53 12.52 6.58
CA VAL A 136 5.66 13.96 6.92
C VAL A 136 6.95 14.59 6.38
N ASN A 137 7.99 13.78 6.12
CA ASN A 137 9.26 14.25 5.59
C ASN A 137 9.91 13.13 4.78
N GLN A 138 9.90 13.30 3.47
CA GLN A 138 10.32 12.27 2.53
C GLN A 138 11.85 12.19 2.38
N HIS A 139 12.61 13.08 3.03
CA HIS A 139 14.08 13.09 3.03
C HIS A 139 14.67 13.04 1.61
N CYS A 140 14.19 13.91 0.73
CA CYS A 140 14.82 14.15 -0.56
C CYS A 140 15.97 15.14 -0.36
N ASP A 141 17.22 14.68 -0.42
CA ASP A 141 18.39 15.54 -0.24
C ASP A 141 18.83 16.27 -1.53
N GLY A 142 18.36 15.82 -2.70
CA GLY A 142 18.74 16.37 -4.00
C GLY A 142 20.19 16.05 -4.40
N ILE A 143 20.83 15.10 -3.72
CA ILE A 143 22.23 14.73 -3.91
C ILE A 143 22.32 13.43 -4.70
N GLY A 144 23.18 13.42 -5.71
CA GLY A 144 23.47 12.24 -6.51
C GLY A 144 22.88 12.31 -7.91
N THR A 145 22.69 11.15 -8.52
CA THR A 145 22.23 11.01 -9.91
C THR A 145 21.11 9.98 -10.07
N ILE A 146 20.73 9.34 -8.96
CA ILE A 146 19.70 8.32 -8.92
C ILE A 146 18.42 8.98 -8.45
N TYR A 147 17.34 8.75 -9.19
CA TYR A 147 16.01 9.11 -8.75
C TYR A 147 15.48 8.02 -7.80
N ALA A 148 14.96 8.44 -6.66
CA ALA A 148 14.15 7.63 -5.77
C ALA A 148 12.68 7.97 -5.98
N ILE A 149 11.88 6.97 -6.30
CA ILE A 149 10.41 7.03 -6.23
C ILE A 149 10.03 6.42 -4.89
N LYS A 150 9.64 7.29 -3.95
CA LYS A 150 9.22 6.91 -2.61
C LYS A 150 7.72 7.01 -2.50
N THR A 151 7.09 5.96 -2.00
CA THR A 151 5.65 5.91 -1.71
C THR A 151 5.46 5.53 -0.26
N PHE A 152 4.55 6.22 0.40
CA PHE A 152 4.28 6.08 1.83
C PHE A 152 2.78 5.97 2.05
N TRP A 153 2.37 5.11 2.96
CA TRP A 153 0.97 4.96 3.34
C TRP A 153 0.87 4.37 4.74
N LEU A 154 -0.33 4.42 5.32
CA LEU A 154 -0.61 3.72 6.56
C LEU A 154 -1.23 2.35 6.27
N ASP A 155 -0.78 1.32 6.97
CA ASP A 155 -1.40 0.00 6.86
C ASP A 155 -2.79 0.00 7.51
N ARG A 156 -2.95 0.77 8.60
CA ARG A 156 -4.21 0.97 9.34
C ARG A 156 -4.28 2.33 10.07
N LEU A 157 -5.50 2.80 10.34
CA LEU A 157 -5.79 4.07 11.03
C LEU A 157 -5.84 3.99 12.57
N ASP A 158 -5.68 2.82 13.18
CA ASP A 158 -5.75 2.67 14.64
C ASP A 158 -4.41 2.99 15.30
N ASN A 159 -4.41 3.80 16.36
CA ASN A 159 -3.22 4.18 17.12
C ASN A 159 -2.13 4.85 16.27
N VAL A 160 -2.51 5.78 15.38
CA VAL A 160 -1.54 6.54 14.57
C VAL A 160 -0.69 7.42 15.50
N ILE A 161 0.51 6.95 15.83
CA ILE A 161 1.60 7.82 16.25
C ILE A 161 2.13 8.42 14.95
N ALA A 162 1.87 9.71 14.72
CA ALA A 162 2.45 10.38 13.57
C ALA A 162 3.98 10.28 13.67
N ALA A 163 4.64 9.87 12.57
CA ALA A 163 6.07 10.05 12.47
C ALA A 163 6.38 11.54 12.71
N ASN A 164 7.41 11.80 13.52
CA ASN A 164 7.95 13.14 13.70
C ASN A 164 8.68 13.59 12.44
N ALA A 165 8.99 14.89 12.35
CA ALA A 165 9.63 15.46 11.17
C ALA A 165 11.00 14.83 10.84
N ASP A 166 11.70 14.27 11.84
CA ASP A 166 12.95 13.51 11.72
C ASP A 166 12.75 12.00 11.47
N CYS A 167 11.49 11.54 11.32
CA CYS A 167 11.10 10.16 11.03
C CYS A 167 11.58 9.09 12.03
N SER A 168 12.07 9.45 13.22
CA SER A 168 12.60 8.48 14.20
C SER A 168 11.53 7.56 14.83
N ASN A 169 10.26 7.95 14.79
CA ASN A 169 9.14 7.10 15.22
C ASN A 169 8.51 6.25 14.09
N PHE A 170 9.10 6.22 12.89
CA PHE A 170 8.55 5.48 11.74
C PHE A 170 8.21 4.01 12.07
N GLN A 171 9.11 3.27 12.74
CA GLN A 171 8.85 1.86 13.09
C GLN A 171 7.74 1.65 14.13
N GLN A 172 7.40 2.69 14.90
CA GLN A 172 6.34 2.68 15.90
C GLN A 172 5.00 3.17 15.31
N SER A 173 5.05 3.82 14.15
CA SER A 173 3.88 4.21 13.39
C SER A 173 3.38 3.04 12.52
N ASN A 174 2.09 3.02 12.18
CA ASN A 174 1.54 2.07 11.18
C ASN A 174 1.97 2.40 9.74
N GLU A 175 3.02 3.19 9.59
CA GLU A 175 3.50 3.66 8.30
C GLU A 175 4.29 2.58 7.58
N VAL A 176 4.07 2.49 6.28
CA VAL A 176 4.78 1.60 5.38
C VAL A 176 5.36 2.45 4.26
N ARG A 177 6.58 2.12 3.87
CA ARG A 177 7.31 2.75 2.77
C ARG A 177 7.63 1.71 1.71
N PHE A 178 7.46 2.09 0.46
CA PHE A 178 8.06 1.40 -0.68
C PHE A 178 8.93 2.38 -1.46
N VAL A 179 10.13 1.92 -1.81
CA VAL A 179 11.14 2.71 -2.51
C VAL A 179 11.55 1.96 -3.76
N MET A 180 11.62 2.69 -4.86
CA MET A 180 12.23 2.23 -6.10
C MET A 180 13.27 3.24 -6.52
N THR A 181 14.47 2.76 -6.84
CA THR A 181 15.50 3.60 -7.45
C THR A 181 15.52 3.42 -8.96
N PHE A 182 15.78 4.52 -9.64
CA PHE A 182 15.83 4.63 -11.08
C PHE A 182 17.07 5.45 -11.45
N ALA A 183 17.95 4.87 -12.27
CA ALA A 183 19.03 5.61 -12.90
C ALA A 183 18.54 6.14 -14.26
N PRO A 184 18.74 7.45 -14.55
CA PRO A 184 18.30 8.10 -15.79
C PRO A 184 19.03 7.64 -17.06
#